data_AF-W7DWH7-F1
#
_entry.id   AF-W7DWH7-F1
#
_cell.length_a   1.000
_cell.length_b   1.000
_cell.length_c   1.000
_cell.angle_alpha   90.00
_cell.angle_beta   90.00
_cell.angle_gamma   90.00
#
_symmetry.space_group_name_H-M   'P 1'
#
loop_
_entity.id
_entity.type
_entity.pdbx_description
1 polymer ?
#
loop_
_entity_poly.entity_id
_entity_poly.type
_entity_poly.pdbx_seq_one_letter_code
_entity_poly.pdbx_strand_id
1 'polypeptide(L)'
;MSVALHGKHIKNNSDTLVVIFQGVFTKTNEAYADKIVNKQIPNEAVKDLHGYYHFMKVSGRNEERDYLYLQDYYSNLYGWYLFDHGRFIYKELSKKLNAFIREHGYKHVYLVGSSKGGVGAILMALHCPAVEKVFTMVPDLKISTDGFGESGRKLFYNNDAEFEKKS
;
A
#
# COMPACT_ATOMS: atom_id res chain seq x y z
N MET A 1 11.02 0.66 -13.58
CA MET A 1 10.80 -0.56 -12.79
C MET A 1 9.31 -0.91 -12.87
N SER A 2 8.95 -2.20 -12.94
CA SER A 2 7.55 -2.64 -12.92
C SER A 2 7.00 -2.59 -11.49
N VAL A 3 5.73 -2.20 -11.34
CA VAL A 3 5.07 -2.16 -10.02
C VAL A 3 4.71 -3.58 -9.61
N ALA A 4 5.03 -3.94 -8.37
CA ALA A 4 4.72 -5.24 -7.79
C ALA A 4 3.68 -5.12 -6.67
N LEU A 5 2.86 -6.16 -6.51
CA LEU A 5 2.02 -6.32 -5.32
C LEU A 5 2.90 -6.85 -4.19
N HIS A 6 3.21 -6.01 -3.21
CA HIS A 6 3.90 -6.42 -2.00
C HIS A 6 2.86 -6.81 -0.95
N GLY A 7 2.89 -8.04 -0.45
CA GLY A 7 1.92 -8.44 0.56
C GLY A 7 1.96 -9.89 0.95
N LYS A 8 1.12 -10.23 1.94
CA LYS A 8 0.90 -11.60 2.40
C LYS A 8 -0.47 -12.08 1.96
N HIS A 9 -0.49 -13.18 1.22
CA HIS A 9 -1.70 -13.89 0.82
C HIS A 9 -1.99 -15.02 1.81
N ILE A 10 -3.17 -15.00 2.43
CA ILE A 10 -3.69 -16.08 3.26
C ILE A 10 -4.80 -16.77 2.47
N LYS A 11 -4.63 -18.07 2.24
CA LYS A 11 -5.56 -18.91 1.50
C LYS A 11 -6.33 -19.80 2.46
N ASN A 12 -7.65 -19.63 2.47
CA ASN A 12 -8.59 -20.46 3.19
C ASN A 12 -9.54 -21.20 2.22
N ASN A 13 -9.24 -21.19 0.92
CA ASN A 13 -10.01 -21.80 -0.16
C ASN A 13 -11.41 -21.17 -0.36
N SER A 14 -11.51 -19.86 -0.15
CA SER A 14 -12.73 -19.10 -0.41
C SER A 14 -12.76 -18.55 -1.83
N ASP A 15 -13.95 -18.41 -2.43
CA ASP A 15 -14.12 -17.64 -3.67
C ASP A 15 -14.15 -16.12 -3.42
N THR A 16 -14.02 -15.70 -2.17
CA THR A 16 -14.05 -14.31 -1.74
C THR A 16 -12.69 -13.88 -1.21
N LEU A 17 -12.17 -12.79 -1.78
CA LEU A 17 -10.94 -12.14 -1.35
C LEU A 17 -11.22 -10.84 -0.59
N VAL A 18 -10.65 -10.72 0.60
CA VAL A 18 -10.57 -9.45 1.33
C VAL A 18 -9.15 -8.89 1.21
N VAL A 19 -9.01 -7.78 0.49
CA VAL A 19 -7.73 -7.07 0.36
C VAL A 19 -7.66 -6.01 1.45
N ILE A 20 -6.69 -6.13 2.34
CA ILE A 20 -6.49 -5.19 3.44
C ILE A 20 -5.23 -4.36 3.18
N PHE A 21 -5.40 -3.04 3.05
CA PHE A 21 -4.32 -2.09 2.79
C PHE A 21 -3.61 -1.73 4.10
N GLN A 22 -2.32 -2.09 4.19
CA GLN A 22 -1.45 -1.93 5.34
C GLN A 22 -0.40 -0.82 5.15
N GLY A 23 -0.35 0.11 6.10
CA GLY A 23 0.69 1.11 6.18
C GLY A 23 1.51 0.97 7.45
N VAL A 24 2.80 1.27 7.36
CA VAL A 24 3.64 1.58 8.52
C VAL A 24 3.22 2.91 9.13
N PHE A 25 3.19 2.98 10.46
CA PHE A 25 2.88 4.21 11.19
C PHE A 25 3.78 5.38 10.78
N THR A 26 3.21 6.58 10.71
CA THR A 26 3.91 7.81 10.33
C THR A 26 5.20 8.02 11.12
N LYS A 27 5.16 7.87 12.44
CA LYS A 27 6.34 7.99 13.33
C LYS A 27 7.47 7.01 12.99
N THR A 28 7.12 5.81 12.55
CA THR A 28 8.12 4.83 12.12
C THR A 28 8.74 5.25 10.79
N ASN A 29 7.95 5.77 9.84
CA ASN A 29 8.52 6.30 8.59
C ASN A 29 9.46 7.49 8.85
N GLU A 30 9.07 8.41 9.74
CA GLU A 30 9.88 9.56 10.17
C GLU A 30 11.24 9.10 10.73
N ALA A 31 11.24 8.13 11.66
CA ALA A 31 12.46 7.67 12.32
C ALA A 31 13.44 6.91 11.40
N TYR A 32 12.98 6.48 10.22
CA TYR A 32 13.78 5.67 9.29
C TYR A 32 14.12 6.39 7.99
N ALA A 33 13.45 7.49 7.63
CA ALA A 33 13.69 8.21 6.39
C ALA A 33 15.17 8.61 6.19
N ASP A 34 15.80 9.21 7.20
CA ASP A 34 17.21 9.60 7.14
C ASP A 34 18.15 8.38 6.99
N LYS A 35 17.85 7.30 7.71
CA LYS A 35 18.65 6.08 7.68
C LYS A 35 18.63 5.43 6.29
N ILE A 36 17.50 5.49 5.60
CA ILE A 36 17.33 4.94 4.25
C ILE A 36 18.09 5.78 3.24
N VAL A 37 17.91 7.10 3.25
CA VAL A 37 18.61 8.03 2.34
C VAL A 37 20.13 7.89 2.50
N ASN A 38 20.60 7.75 3.74
CA ASN A 38 22.02 7.59 4.05
C ASN A 38 22.55 6.15 3.91
N LYS A 39 21.73 5.19 3.44
CA LYS A 39 22.08 3.77 3.29
C LYS A 39 22.60 3.10 4.57
N GLN A 40 22.11 3.55 5.72
CA GLN A 40 22.48 3.05 7.05
C GLN A 40 21.63 1.86 7.49
N ILE A 41 20.59 1.52 6.73
CA ILE A 41 19.73 0.36 6.94
C ILE A 41 19.54 -0.39 5.61
N PRO A 42 19.61 -1.73 5.58
CA PRO A 42 19.32 -2.50 4.38
C PRO A 42 17.83 -2.42 4.01
N ASN A 43 17.53 -2.48 2.71
CA ASN A 43 16.16 -2.40 2.19
C ASN A 43 15.25 -3.50 2.73
N GLU A 44 15.78 -4.70 2.97
CA GLU A 44 15.07 -5.83 3.55
C GLU A 44 14.50 -5.48 4.93
N ALA A 45 15.30 -4.84 5.77
CA ALA A 45 14.87 -4.43 7.11
C ALA A 45 13.79 -3.34 7.06
N VAL A 46 13.80 -2.49 6.03
CA VAL A 46 12.72 -1.51 5.81
C VAL A 46 11.44 -2.22 5.39
N LYS A 47 11.53 -3.16 4.46
CA LYS A 47 10.39 -3.96 3.99
C LYS A 47 9.72 -4.74 5.13
N ASP A 48 10.51 -5.24 6.08
CA ASP A 48 10.01 -5.94 7.26
C ASP A 48 9.15 -5.06 8.17
N LEU A 49 9.39 -3.73 8.20
CA LEU A 49 8.52 -2.79 8.93
C LEU A 49 7.08 -2.83 8.38
N HIS A 50 6.93 -2.97 7.06
CA HIS A 50 5.62 -3.10 6.40
C HIS A 50 5.01 -4.50 6.59
N GLY A 51 5.76 -5.45 7.15
CA GLY A 51 5.29 -6.77 7.55
C GLY A 51 4.49 -6.77 8.84
N TYR A 52 4.37 -5.65 9.57
CA TYR A 52 3.53 -5.58 10.76
C TYR A 52 2.06 -5.36 10.38
N TYR A 53 1.28 -6.45 10.43
CA TYR A 53 -0.10 -6.48 9.97
C TYR A 53 -1.08 -6.12 11.09
N HIS A 54 -1.39 -4.83 11.26
CA HIS A 54 -2.33 -4.34 12.28
C HIS A 54 -3.69 -5.05 12.26
N PHE A 55 -4.16 -5.37 11.06
CA PHE A 55 -5.45 -6.02 10.86
C PHE A 55 -5.35 -7.55 10.79
N MET A 56 -4.22 -8.19 11.14
CA MET A 56 -4.07 -9.66 11.01
C MET A 56 -5.07 -10.45 11.85
N LYS A 57 -5.58 -9.86 12.94
CA LYS A 57 -6.66 -10.46 13.74
C LYS A 57 -7.96 -10.62 12.96
N VAL A 58 -8.17 -9.88 11.86
CA VAL A 58 -9.36 -10.03 11.00
C VAL A 58 -9.38 -11.43 10.39
N SER A 59 -8.29 -11.86 9.75
CA SER A 59 -8.22 -13.20 9.17
C SER A 59 -8.18 -14.30 10.22
N GLY A 60 -7.61 -14.04 11.41
CA GLY A 60 -7.63 -15.00 12.52
C GLY A 60 -8.99 -15.16 13.21
N ARG A 61 -9.96 -14.28 12.93
CA ARG A 61 -11.33 -14.35 13.48
C ARG A 61 -12.37 -14.76 12.45
N ASN A 62 -12.00 -14.79 11.18
CA ASN A 62 -12.87 -15.17 10.07
C ASN A 62 -12.06 -15.94 9.03
N GLU A 63 -12.16 -17.26 9.10
CA GLU A 63 -11.46 -18.18 8.20
C GLU A 63 -12.27 -18.50 6.93
N GLU A 64 -13.48 -17.96 6.77
CA GLU A 64 -14.35 -18.24 5.62
C GLU A 64 -13.95 -17.47 4.33
N ARG A 65 -12.91 -16.63 4.42
CA ARG A 65 -12.47 -15.73 3.35
C ARG A 65 -10.97 -15.86 3.13
N ASP A 66 -10.54 -15.61 1.91
CA ASP A 66 -9.13 -15.42 1.60
C ASP A 66 -8.74 -13.97 1.87
N TYR A 67 -7.47 -13.73 2.21
CA TYR A 67 -6.99 -12.38 2.55
C TYR A 67 -5.72 -12.02 1.81
N LEU A 68 -5.66 -10.82 1.26
CA LEU A 68 -4.43 -10.21 0.76
C LEU A 68 -4.08 -8.98 1.60
N TYR A 69 -3.05 -9.09 2.42
CA TYR A 69 -2.52 -7.96 3.18
C TYR A 69 -1.52 -7.19 2.32
N LEU A 70 -1.97 -6.12 1.67
CA LEU A 70 -1.18 -5.33 0.71
C LEU A 70 -0.37 -4.24 1.43
N GLN A 71 0.94 -4.33 1.31
CA GLN A 71 1.92 -3.41 1.89
C GLN A 71 2.09 -2.16 1.03
N ASP A 72 2.20 -1.00 1.67
CA ASP A 72 2.62 0.25 1.03
C ASP A 72 4.14 0.41 1.02
N TYR A 73 4.88 -0.56 0.45
CA TYR A 73 6.33 -0.48 0.29
C TYR A 73 6.68 -0.04 -1.13
N TYR A 74 6.63 1.27 -1.37
CA TYR A 74 7.04 1.94 -2.60
C TYR A 74 7.95 3.12 -2.24
N SER A 75 8.71 3.65 -3.18
CA SER A 75 9.70 4.72 -2.88
C SER A 75 10.72 4.34 -1.81
N ASN A 76 11.01 3.04 -1.66
CA ASN A 76 11.84 2.43 -0.60
C ASN A 76 11.39 2.74 0.85
N LEU A 77 10.21 3.32 1.04
CA LEU A 77 9.69 3.61 2.37
C LEU A 77 8.16 3.70 2.38
N TYR A 78 7.54 4.63 1.65
CA TYR A 78 6.09 4.71 1.55
C TYR A 78 5.66 5.39 0.25
N GLY A 79 4.51 4.98 -0.30
CA GLY A 79 4.02 5.51 -1.59
C GLY A 79 2.55 5.85 -1.64
N TRP A 80 1.81 5.69 -0.52
CA TRP A 80 0.37 5.94 -0.48
C TRP A 80 -0.45 5.08 -1.46
N TYR A 81 0.12 3.96 -1.95
CA TYR A 81 -0.41 3.18 -3.08
C TYR A 81 -0.61 3.99 -4.36
N LEU A 82 -0.09 5.21 -4.40
CA LEU A 82 -0.33 6.20 -5.43
C LEU A 82 0.96 6.52 -6.19
N PHE A 83 2.09 6.50 -5.50
CA PHE A 83 3.40 6.92 -6.01
C PHE A 83 4.50 5.88 -5.76
N ASP A 84 5.48 5.88 -6.65
CA ASP A 84 6.75 5.19 -6.49
C ASP A 84 7.84 6.04 -7.13
N HIS A 85 8.73 6.62 -6.31
CA HIS A 85 9.84 7.48 -6.73
C HIS A 85 9.41 8.60 -7.69
N GLY A 86 8.43 9.42 -7.31
CA GLY A 86 7.93 10.53 -8.12
C GLY A 86 7.05 10.12 -9.33
N ARG A 87 6.72 8.83 -9.47
CA ARG A 87 5.83 8.34 -10.55
C ARG A 87 4.50 7.87 -9.99
N PHE A 88 3.40 8.27 -10.62
CA PHE A 88 2.08 7.71 -10.32
C PHE A 88 1.99 6.21 -10.70
N ILE A 89 1.70 5.35 -9.73
CA ILE A 89 1.62 3.89 -9.91
C ILE A 89 0.22 3.30 -9.78
N TYR A 90 -0.75 4.04 -9.22
CA TYR A 90 -2.05 3.51 -8.85
C TYR A 90 -2.75 2.71 -9.97
N LYS A 91 -2.74 3.20 -11.23
CA LYS A 91 -3.34 2.48 -12.37
C LYS A 91 -2.64 1.16 -12.67
N GLU A 92 -1.30 1.13 -12.61
CA GLU A 92 -0.52 -0.08 -12.83
C GLU A 92 -0.76 -1.07 -11.71
N LEU A 93 -0.78 -0.59 -10.47
CA LEU A 93 -1.06 -1.38 -9.27
C LEU A 93 -2.48 -1.96 -9.30
N SER A 94 -3.49 -1.20 -9.73
CA SER A 94 -4.86 -1.70 -9.92
C SER A 94 -4.95 -2.78 -10.99
N LYS A 95 -4.21 -2.64 -12.10
CA LYS A 95 -4.13 -3.69 -13.14
C LYS A 95 -3.50 -4.97 -12.59
N LYS A 96 -2.44 -4.85 -11.78
CA LYS A 96 -1.81 -6.00 -11.12
C LYS A 96 -2.76 -6.69 -10.14
N LEU A 97 -3.49 -5.91 -9.34
CA LEU A 97 -4.51 -6.46 -8.44
C LEU A 97 -5.62 -7.18 -9.21
N ASN A 98 -6.12 -6.59 -10.29
CA ASN A 98 -7.14 -7.22 -11.14
C ASN A 98 -6.62 -8.51 -11.80
N ALA A 99 -5.36 -8.56 -12.21
CA ALA A 99 -4.74 -9.77 -12.75
C ALA A 99 -4.64 -10.87 -11.67
N PHE A 100 -4.15 -10.52 -10.48
CA PHE A 100 -4.10 -11.43 -9.32
C PHE A 100 -5.49 -12.00 -8.99
N ILE A 101 -6.52 -11.16 -8.94
CA ILE A 101 -7.90 -11.58 -8.67
C ILE A 101 -8.37 -12.64 -9.68
N ARG A 102 -8.11 -12.40 -10.97
CA ARG A 102 -8.50 -13.30 -12.06
C ARG A 102 -7.71 -14.60 -12.06
N GLU A 103 -6.41 -14.53 -11.85
CA GLU A 103 -5.51 -15.70 -11.79
C GLU A 103 -5.93 -16.66 -10.67
N HIS A 104 -6.38 -16.11 -9.54
CA HIS A 104 -6.85 -16.89 -8.40
C HIS A 104 -8.35 -17.25 -8.45
N GLY A 105 -9.09 -16.81 -9.47
CA GLY A 105 -10.49 -17.18 -9.66
C GLY A 105 -11.46 -16.61 -8.61
N TYR A 106 -11.12 -15.51 -7.94
CA TYR A 106 -12.00 -14.90 -6.96
C TYR A 106 -13.24 -14.29 -7.63
N LYS A 107 -14.41 -14.58 -7.05
CA LYS A 107 -15.73 -14.10 -7.50
C LYS A 107 -16.15 -12.82 -6.79
N HIS A 108 -15.78 -12.70 -5.51
CA HIS A 108 -16.11 -11.55 -4.67
C HIS A 108 -14.84 -10.91 -4.16
N VAL A 109 -14.72 -9.59 -4.28
CA VAL A 109 -13.53 -8.85 -3.83
C VAL A 109 -13.93 -7.64 -3.02
N TYR A 110 -13.44 -7.59 -1.79
CA TYR A 110 -13.69 -6.51 -0.84
C TYR A 110 -12.38 -5.81 -0.48
N LEU A 111 -12.38 -4.49 -0.50
CA LEU A 111 -11.24 -3.68 -0.10
C LEU A 111 -11.47 -3.08 1.29
N VAL A 112 -10.46 -3.18 2.15
CA VAL A 112 -10.50 -2.67 3.53
C VAL A 112 -9.28 -1.80 3.79
N GLY A 113 -9.47 -0.60 4.34
CA GLY A 113 -8.35 0.27 4.69
C GLY A 113 -8.70 1.34 5.73
N SER A 114 -7.68 1.88 6.40
CA SER A 114 -7.81 3.00 7.34
C SER A 114 -6.78 4.09 7.05
N SER A 115 -7.11 5.37 7.19
CA SER A 115 -6.19 6.51 6.92
C SER A 115 -5.57 6.34 5.52
N LYS A 116 -4.25 6.23 5.40
CA LYS A 116 -3.54 5.93 4.15
C LYS A 116 -4.07 4.70 3.44
N GLY A 117 -4.36 3.62 4.17
CA GLY A 117 -4.93 2.40 3.60
C GLY A 117 -6.33 2.63 3.03
N GLY A 118 -7.10 3.55 3.61
CA GLY A 118 -8.40 3.96 3.09
C GLY A 118 -8.28 4.66 1.73
N VAL A 119 -7.29 5.54 1.58
CA VAL A 119 -6.95 6.17 0.29
C VAL A 119 -6.61 5.11 -0.76
N GLY A 120 -5.73 4.16 -0.42
CA GLY A 120 -5.37 3.05 -1.29
C GLY A 120 -6.58 2.20 -1.71
N ALA A 121 -7.46 1.86 -0.77
CA ALA A 121 -8.68 1.10 -1.04
C ALA A 121 -9.62 1.84 -2.02
N ILE A 122 -9.85 3.14 -1.81
CA ILE A 122 -10.69 3.95 -2.70
C ILE A 122 -10.07 4.04 -4.10
N LEU A 123 -8.78 4.39 -4.20
CA LEU A 123 -8.09 4.50 -5.48
C LEU A 123 -8.13 3.18 -6.26
N MET A 124 -7.86 2.06 -5.60
CA MET A 124 -7.92 0.76 -6.28
C MET A 124 -9.33 0.41 -6.74
N ALA A 125 -10.36 0.69 -5.93
CA ALA A 125 -11.74 0.42 -6.33
C ALA A 125 -12.16 1.19 -7.59
N LEU A 126 -11.72 2.45 -7.71
CA LEU A 126 -12.01 3.28 -8.89
C LEU A 126 -11.34 2.76 -10.17
N HIS A 127 -10.31 1.92 -10.06
CA HIS A 127 -9.49 1.47 -11.19
C HIS A 127 -9.40 -0.06 -11.35
N CYS A 128 -10.02 -0.83 -10.47
CA CYS A 128 -10.05 -2.29 -10.47
C CYS A 128 -11.50 -2.78 -10.57
N PRO A 129 -11.99 -3.12 -11.77
CA PRO A 129 -13.42 -3.42 -11.99
C PRO A 129 -13.92 -4.68 -11.29
N ALA A 130 -13.02 -5.56 -10.83
CA ALA A 130 -13.38 -6.75 -10.07
C ALA A 130 -13.74 -6.47 -8.59
N VAL A 131 -13.55 -5.24 -8.11
CA VAL A 131 -13.86 -4.85 -6.74
C VAL A 131 -15.36 -4.62 -6.58
N GLU A 132 -15.97 -5.32 -5.62
CA GLU A 132 -17.40 -5.24 -5.36
C GLU A 132 -17.73 -4.28 -4.22
N LYS A 133 -16.95 -4.33 -3.14
CA LYS A 133 -17.22 -3.55 -1.91
C LYS A 133 -15.96 -2.88 -1.41
N VAL A 134 -16.14 -1.70 -0.83
CA VAL A 134 -15.07 -0.92 -0.21
C VAL A 134 -15.52 -0.50 1.19
N PHE A 135 -14.70 -0.80 2.19
CA PHE A 135 -14.87 -0.34 3.55
C PHE A 135 -13.63 0.46 3.96
N THR A 136 -13.82 1.75 4.25
CA THR A 136 -12.73 2.62 4.71
C THR A 136 -13.04 3.25 6.06
N MET A 137 -12.00 3.45 6.86
CA MET A 137 -12.06 4.20 8.09
C MET A 137 -11.18 5.43 7.97
N VAL A 138 -11.73 6.62 8.20
CA VAL A 138 -10.99 7.90 8.27
C VAL A 138 -9.95 8.09 7.14
N PRO A 139 -10.32 7.93 5.83
CA PRO A 139 -9.36 8.09 4.75
C PRO A 139 -8.80 9.53 4.72
N ASP A 140 -7.49 9.67 4.53
CA ASP A 140 -6.88 10.98 4.39
C ASP A 140 -7.29 11.63 3.06
N LEU A 141 -7.81 12.85 3.13
CA LEU A 141 -8.25 13.59 1.94
C LEU A 141 -7.14 14.45 1.31
N LYS A 142 -6.06 14.69 2.07
CA LYS A 142 -4.89 15.44 1.62
C LYS A 142 -3.64 14.62 1.92
N ILE A 143 -2.90 14.29 0.88
CA ILE A 143 -1.61 13.62 0.98
C ILE A 143 -0.55 14.70 1.13
N SER A 144 0.24 14.64 2.20
CA SER A 144 1.38 15.54 2.44
C SER A 144 2.60 14.72 2.84
N THR A 145 3.76 15.19 2.40
CA THR A 145 5.06 14.66 2.80
C THR A 145 5.71 15.49 3.91
N ASP A 146 5.09 16.60 4.32
CA ASP A 146 5.66 17.59 5.24
C ASP A 146 6.05 16.99 6.59
N GLY A 147 5.24 16.04 7.09
CA GLY A 147 5.50 15.33 8.34
C GLY A 147 6.76 14.48 8.33
N PHE A 148 7.29 14.10 7.15
CA PHE A 148 8.44 13.20 7.01
C PHE A 148 9.78 13.93 6.78
N GLY A 149 9.78 15.27 6.84
CA GLY A 149 10.99 16.08 6.67
C GLY A 149 11.62 15.99 5.27
N GLU A 150 12.84 16.53 5.14
CA GLU A 150 13.55 16.61 3.86
C GLU A 150 13.86 15.22 3.28
N SER A 151 14.27 14.26 4.11
CA SER A 151 14.56 12.89 3.66
C SER A 151 13.31 12.16 3.19
N GLY A 152 12.17 12.35 3.86
CA GLY A 152 10.89 11.82 3.40
C GLY A 152 10.46 12.40 2.05
N ARG A 153 10.65 13.71 1.84
CA ARG A 153 10.46 14.36 0.53
C ARG A 153 11.38 13.76 -0.53
N LYS A 154 12.68 13.59 -0.24
CA LYS A 154 13.65 13.01 -1.17
C LYS A 154 13.27 11.59 -1.60
N LEU A 155 12.82 10.75 -0.68
CA LEU A 155 12.35 9.40 -1.00
C LEU A 155 11.09 9.44 -1.86
N PHE A 156 10.12 10.27 -1.49
CA PHE A 156 8.83 10.35 -2.17
C PHE A 156 8.93 10.92 -3.59
N TYR A 157 9.66 12.04 -3.76
CA TYR A 157 9.83 12.72 -5.04
C TYR A 157 11.04 12.21 -5.84
N ASN A 158 11.91 11.38 -5.27
CA ASN A 158 13.13 10.87 -5.91
C ASN A 158 14.03 11.99 -6.49
N ASN A 159 14.11 13.12 -5.78
CA ASN A 159 14.77 14.36 -6.24
C ASN A 159 14.21 14.94 -7.56
N ASP A 160 12.99 14.57 -7.95
CA ASP A 160 12.29 15.16 -9.10
C ASP A 160 11.61 16.48 -8.70
N ALA A 161 12.34 17.58 -8.87
CA ALA A 161 11.86 18.93 -8.55
C ALA A 161 10.68 19.38 -9.44
N GLU A 162 10.51 18.80 -10.63
CA GLU A 162 9.38 19.12 -11.52
C GLU A 162 8.10 18.44 -11.03
N PHE A 163 8.20 17.21 -10.55
CA PHE A 163 7.09 16.49 -9.94
C PHE A 163 6.68 17.13 -8.61
N GLU A 164 7.66 17.52 -7.79
CA GLU A 164 7.44 18.17 -6.50
C GLU A 164 6.66 19.49 -6.63
N LYS A 165 6.92 20.31 -7.65
CA LYS A 165 6.18 21.57 -7.90
C LYS A 165 4.73 21.39 -8.32
N LYS A 166 4.35 20.22 -8.85
CA LYS A 166 3.01 19.92 -9.38
C LYS A 166 2.11 19.19 -8.38
N SER A 167 2.67 18.77 -7.25
CA SER A 167 2.02 18.00 -6.19
C SER A 167 1.46 18.93 -5.11
#